data_AF-A0A6L5E2X5-F1
#
_entry.id   AF-A0A6L5E2X5-F1
#
_cell.length_a   1.000
_cell.length_b   1.000
_cell.length_c   1.000
_cell.angle_alpha   90.00
_cell.angle_beta   90.00
_cell.angle_gamma   90.00
#
_symmetry.space_group_name_H-M   'P 1'
#
loop_
_entity.id
_entity.type
_entity.pdbx_description
1 polymer ?
#
loop_
_entity_poly.entity_id
_entity_poly.type
_entity_poly.pdbx_seq_one_letter_code
_entity_poly.pdbx_strand_id
1 'polypeptide(L)'
;MTITANNWKNKKGTADRNCNCGSWKQHWINNSSKSWPSECSIYNCNNTATLGAHVINSNVSGEKIIPSCATCNKLEGEFSLKGGVTVVSANKSETCEK
;
A
#
# COMPACT_ATOMS: atom_id res chain seq x y z
N MET A 1 5.72 10.18 12.86
CA MET A 1 4.91 10.84 11.83
C MET A 1 3.53 10.19 11.81
N THR A 2 2.49 10.96 12.10
CA THR A 2 1.10 10.55 11.94
C THR A 2 0.66 10.96 10.53
N ILE A 3 0.23 9.98 9.74
CA ILE A 3 -0.33 10.24 8.39
C ILE A 3 -1.86 10.22 8.47
N THR A 4 -2.52 10.93 7.56
CA THR A 4 -3.98 10.90 7.46
C THR A 4 -4.49 9.50 7.11
N ALA A 5 -5.60 9.09 7.71
CA ALA A 5 -6.30 7.87 7.34
C ALA A 5 -7.25 8.09 6.14
N ASN A 6 -7.54 9.34 5.75
CA ASN A 6 -8.57 9.68 4.77
C ASN A 6 -7.98 10.17 3.45
N ASN A 7 -8.79 10.13 2.38
CA ASN A 7 -8.47 10.64 1.04
C ASN A 7 -7.33 9.89 0.34
N TRP A 8 -7.26 8.57 0.54
CA TRP A 8 -6.37 7.68 -0.20
C TRP A 8 -7.05 7.18 -1.46
N LYS A 9 -6.29 6.93 -2.52
CA LYS A 9 -6.80 6.30 -3.74
C LYS A 9 -5.77 5.36 -4.35
N ASN A 10 -6.24 4.36 -5.07
CA ASN A 10 -5.37 3.43 -5.80
C ASN A 10 -4.67 4.16 -6.95
N LYS A 11 -3.36 3.95 -7.09
CA LYS A 11 -2.59 4.41 -8.24
C LYS A 11 -2.81 3.43 -9.40
N LYS A 12 -3.48 3.91 -10.45
CA LYS A 12 -3.65 3.18 -11.72
C LYS A 12 -2.33 3.15 -12.52
N GLY A 13 -2.18 2.16 -13.39
CA GLY A 13 -1.01 2.03 -14.28
C GLY A 13 0.25 1.47 -13.61
N THR A 14 0.08 0.64 -12.58
CA THR A 14 1.17 0.05 -11.80
C THR A 14 1.35 -1.46 -12.06
N ALA A 15 0.51 -2.05 -12.91
CA ALA A 15 0.48 -3.49 -13.17
C ALA A 15 1.80 -4.01 -13.76
N ASP A 16 2.39 -3.26 -14.70
CA ASP A 16 3.64 -3.64 -15.38
C ASP A 16 4.90 -3.25 -14.56
N ARG A 17 4.72 -2.75 -13.33
CA ARG A 17 5.85 -2.31 -12.49
C ARG A 17 6.40 -3.47 -11.68
N ASN A 18 7.56 -3.94 -12.08
CA ASN A 18 8.33 -4.91 -11.32
C ASN A 18 9.12 -4.23 -10.19
N CYS A 19 9.20 -4.93 -9.06
CA CYS A 19 10.00 -4.56 -7.89
C CYS A 19 11.10 -5.61 -7.69
N ASN A 20 12.33 -5.16 -7.42
CA ASN A 20 13.47 -6.06 -7.18
C ASN A 20 13.31 -6.91 -5.91
N CYS A 21 12.38 -6.56 -5.01
CA CYS A 21 11.99 -7.42 -3.89
C CYS A 21 11.15 -8.64 -4.31
N GLY A 22 10.89 -8.85 -5.61
CA GLY A 22 10.09 -9.94 -6.16
C GLY A 22 8.59 -9.65 -6.18
N SER A 23 8.05 -9.03 -5.12
CA SER A 23 6.67 -8.54 -5.10
C SER A 23 6.50 -7.29 -4.24
N TRP A 24 5.45 -6.52 -4.51
CA TRP A 24 5.08 -5.36 -3.67
C TRP A 24 4.67 -5.76 -2.24
N LYS A 25 4.18 -6.99 -2.07
CA LYS A 25 3.96 -7.59 -0.75
C LYS A 25 5.28 -7.72 0.01
N GLN A 26 6.28 -8.32 -0.63
CA GLN A 26 7.60 -8.48 0.00
C GLN A 26 8.30 -7.14 0.22
N HIS A 27 8.17 -6.20 -0.72
CA HIS A 27 8.64 -4.84 -0.57
C HIS A 27 8.09 -4.18 0.70
N TRP A 28 6.78 -4.32 0.95
CA TRP A 28 6.17 -3.80 2.15
C TRP A 28 6.71 -4.45 3.42
N ILE A 29 6.90 -5.77 3.43
CA ILE A 29 7.48 -6.50 4.58
C ILE A 29 8.88 -5.96 4.89
N ASN A 30 9.73 -5.86 3.86
CA ASN A 30 11.11 -5.42 3.99
C ASN A 30 11.22 -3.97 4.51
N ASN A 31 10.33 -3.07 4.07
CA ASN A 31 10.38 -1.65 4.44
C ASN A 31 9.60 -1.32 5.71
N SER A 32 8.63 -2.15 6.10
CA SER A 32 7.87 -1.96 7.34
C SER A 32 8.52 -2.62 8.55
N SER A 33 9.42 -3.59 8.32
CA SER A 33 9.97 -4.48 9.35
C SER A 33 8.88 -5.19 10.15
N LYS A 34 7.72 -5.45 9.54
CA LYS A 34 6.55 -6.10 10.14
C LYS A 34 6.16 -7.34 9.37
N SER A 35 5.49 -8.26 10.07
CA SER A 35 4.81 -9.37 9.42
C SER A 35 3.66 -8.86 8.55
N TRP A 36 3.38 -9.59 7.48
CA TRP A 36 2.27 -9.28 6.60
C TRP A 36 0.94 -9.37 7.37
N PRO A 37 0.08 -8.35 7.35
CA PRO A 37 -1.18 -8.40 8.06
C PRO A 37 -2.13 -9.41 7.41
N SER A 38 -2.96 -10.03 8.23
CA SER A 38 -4.02 -10.94 7.77
C SER A 38 -5.11 -10.19 7.02
N GLU A 39 -5.43 -8.96 7.43
CA GLU A 39 -6.56 -8.18 6.92
C GLU A 39 -6.16 -7.04 5.99
N CYS A 40 -7.09 -6.69 5.10
CA CYS A 40 -7.02 -5.51 4.26
C CYS A 40 -6.91 -4.22 5.10
N SER A 41 -6.07 -3.30 4.64
CA SER A 41 -5.83 -2.01 5.30
C SER A 41 -6.95 -0.99 5.05
N ILE A 42 -7.89 -1.25 4.14
CA ILE A 42 -8.97 -0.32 3.82
C ILE A 42 -10.06 -0.40 4.89
N TYR A 43 -10.56 0.77 5.28
CA TYR A 43 -11.64 0.92 6.24
C TYR A 43 -12.87 0.13 5.80
N ASN A 44 -13.54 -0.54 6.75
CA ASN A 44 -14.71 -1.39 6.51
C ASN A 44 -14.46 -2.59 5.57
N CYS A 45 -13.21 -3.03 5.38
CA CYS A 45 -12.88 -4.25 4.66
C CYS A 45 -12.14 -5.24 5.55
N ASN A 46 -12.72 -6.43 5.77
CA ASN A 46 -12.12 -7.51 6.56
C ASN A 46 -11.62 -8.69 5.71
N ASN A 47 -11.54 -8.49 4.40
CA ASN A 47 -10.97 -9.49 3.50
C ASN A 47 -9.48 -9.67 3.76
N THR A 48 -8.96 -10.84 3.38
CA THR A 48 -7.54 -11.13 3.52
C THR A 48 -6.69 -10.20 2.66
N ALA A 49 -5.66 -9.58 3.25
CA ALA A 49 -4.67 -8.85 2.47
C ALA A 49 -3.82 -9.84 1.68
N THR A 50 -3.90 -9.77 0.35
CA THR A 50 -3.17 -10.68 -0.54
C THR A 50 -2.19 -9.96 -1.43
N LEU A 51 -2.34 -8.63 -1.60
CA LEU A 51 -1.57 -7.82 -2.52
C LEU A 51 -1.00 -6.57 -1.82
N GLY A 52 0.15 -6.09 -2.29
CA GLY A 52 0.67 -4.76 -1.97
C GLY A 52 0.07 -3.75 -2.94
N ALA A 53 -0.94 -3.00 -2.50
CA ALA A 53 -1.60 -1.98 -3.31
C ALA A 53 -0.79 -0.69 -3.32
N HIS A 54 -0.65 -0.13 -4.51
CA HIS A 54 -0.08 1.20 -4.71
C HIS A 54 -1.15 2.25 -4.47
N VAL A 55 -0.91 3.15 -3.52
CA VAL A 55 -1.85 4.20 -3.14
C VAL A 55 -1.17 5.55 -3.08
N ILE A 56 -1.97 6.58 -3.35
CA ILE A 56 -1.56 7.99 -3.29
C ILE A 56 -2.56 8.78 -2.46
N ASN A 57 -2.07 9.86 -1.87
CA ASN A 57 -2.86 10.81 -1.10
C ASN A 57 -2.35 12.22 -1.42
N SER A 58 -3.24 13.20 -1.54
CA SER A 58 -2.85 14.59 -1.83
C SER A 58 -1.97 15.20 -0.72
N ASN A 59 -2.12 14.74 0.51
CA ASN A 59 -1.40 15.24 1.68
C ASN A 59 -0.18 14.38 2.04
N VAL A 60 0.08 13.30 1.30
CA VAL A 60 1.24 12.42 1.55
C VAL A 60 2.11 12.39 0.31
N SER A 61 3.37 12.78 0.48
CA SER A 61 4.32 12.81 -0.63
C SER A 61 4.63 11.41 -1.15
N GLY A 62 4.58 11.29 -2.47
CA GLY A 62 4.93 10.08 -3.20
C GLY A 62 3.92 8.95 -3.11
N GLU A 63 4.22 7.90 -3.86
CA GLU A 63 3.44 6.68 -3.90
C GLU A 63 3.77 5.78 -2.70
N LYS A 64 2.73 5.22 -2.10
CA LYS A 64 2.85 4.34 -0.93
C LYS A 64 2.34 2.95 -1.25
N ILE A 65 2.85 1.97 -0.52
CA ILE A 65 2.34 0.60 -0.53
C ILE A 65 1.57 0.33 0.75
N ILE A 66 0.40 -0.28 0.60
CA ILE A 66 -0.40 -0.81 1.70
C ILE A 66 -0.82 -2.26 1.45
N PRO A 67 -0.99 -3.07 2.49
CA PRO A 67 -1.59 -4.40 2.38
C PRO A 67 -3.07 -4.28 2.03
N SER A 68 -3.48 -4.91 0.93
CA SER A 68 -4.83 -4.81 0.39
C SER A 68 -5.32 -6.15 -0.15
N CYS A 69 -6.63 -6.34 -0.17
CA CYS A 69 -7.24 -7.47 -0.88
C CYS A 69 -7.40 -7.16 -2.38
N ALA A 70 -7.59 -8.21 -3.19
CA ALA A 70 -7.74 -8.06 -4.65
C ALA A 70 -8.90 -7.14 -5.06
N THR A 71 -10.01 -7.14 -4.31
CA THR A 71 -11.17 -6.29 -4.56
C THR A 71 -10.86 -4.83 -4.26
N CYS A 72 -10.28 -4.57 -3.08
CA CYS A 72 -9.91 -3.24 -2.63
C CYS A 72 -8.84 -2.58 -3.52
N ASN A 73 -7.90 -3.38 -4.04
CA ASN A 73 -6.89 -2.91 -4.98
C ASN A 73 -7.45 -2.45 -6.34
N LYS A 74 -8.72 -2.72 -6.62
CA LYS A 74 -9.44 -2.30 -7.83
C LYS A 74 -10.48 -1.21 -7.56
N LEU A 75 -10.59 -0.75 -6.30
CA LEU A 75 -11.53 0.32 -5.97
C LEU A 75 -11.20 1.58 -6.76
N GLU A 76 -12.25 2.19 -7.29
CA GLU A 76 -12.20 3.51 -7.91
C GLU A 76 -12.64 4.57 -6.89
N GLY A 77 -12.07 5.76 -7.02
CA GLY A 77 -12.32 6.86 -6.09
C GLY A 77 -11.45 6.83 -4.85
N GLU A 78 -11.86 7.62 -3.87
CA GLU A 78 -11.15 7.80 -2.61
C GLU A 78 -11.71 6.89 -1.51
N PHE A 79 -10.84 6.45 -0.62
CA PHE A 79 -11.18 5.59 0.51
C PHE A 79 -10.35 5.96 1.74
N SER A 80 -10.80 5.46 2.88
CA SER A 80 -10.10 5.58 4.15
C SER A 80 -9.36 4.29 4.49
N LEU A 81 -8.26 4.43 5.23
CA LEU A 81 -7.51 3.33 5.81
C LEU A 81 -8.00 3.05 7.24
N LYS A 82 -7.82 1.80 7.69
CA LYS A 82 -7.97 1.44 9.11
C LYS A 82 -6.94 2.19 9.96
N GLY A 83 -7.28 2.44 11.23
CA GLY A 83 -6.34 3.01 12.19
C GLY A 83 -5.14 2.09 12.41
N GLY A 84 -3.93 2.67 12.52
CA GLY A 84 -2.70 1.91 12.79
C GLY A 84 -2.09 1.19 11.58
N VAL A 85 -2.64 1.39 10.37
CA VAL A 85 -2.09 0.82 9.14
C VAL A 85 -0.68 1.35 8.91
N THR A 86 0.24 0.44 8.62
CA THR A 86 1.60 0.80 8.22
C THR A 86 1.65 0.99 6.71
N VAL A 87 2.06 2.18 6.30
CA VAL A 87 2.30 2.52 4.89
C VAL A 87 3.79 2.64 4.67
N VAL A 88 4.29 2.17 3.52
CA VAL A 88 5.71 2.33 3.16
C VAL A 88 5.86 3.03 1.82
N SER A 89 7.04 3.56 1.53
CA SER A 89 7.31 4.15 0.21
C SER A 89 7.32 3.09 -0.89
N ALA A 90 6.69 3.36 -2.03
CA ALA A 90 6.81 2.57 -3.25
C ALA A 90 8.06 2.97 -4.07
N ASN A 91 8.77 4.02 -3.67
CA ASN A 91 9.91 4.54 -4.42
C ASN A 91 11.09 3.56 -4.36
N LYS A 92 11.37 2.88 -5.47
CA LYS A 92 12.38 1.83 -5.55
C LYS A 92 13.80 2.36 -5.38
N SER A 93 14.13 3.51 -5.98
CA SER A 93 15.48 4.11 -5.86
C SER A 93 15.83 4.53 -4.43
N GLU A 94 14.82 4.76 -3.58
CA GLU A 94 15.02 5.05 -2.17
C GLU A 94 15.02 3.81 -1.26
N THR A 95 14.63 2.65 -1.79
CA THR A 95 14.33 1.45 -0.99
C THR A 95 15.10 0.21 -1.43
N CYS A 96 14.84 -0.32 -2.64
CA CYS A 96 15.34 -1.62 -3.10
C CYS A 96 16.21 -1.57 -4.37
N GLU A 97 16.42 -0.38 -4.93
CA GLU A 97 17.31 -0.10 -6.07
C GLU A 97 18.42 0.89 -5.65
N LYS A 98 18.74 0.94 -4.36
CA LYS A 98 19.89 1.70 -3.84
C LYS A 98 21.21 1.02 -4.20
#